data_AF-A0A957KS35-F1
#
_entry.id   AF-A0A957KS35-F1
#
_cell.length_a   1.000
_cell.length_b   1.000
_cell.length_c   1.000
_cell.angle_alpha   90.00
_cell.angle_beta   90.00
_cell.angle_gamma   90.00
#
_symmetry.space_group_name_H-M   'P 1'
#
loop_
_entity.id
_entity.type
_entity.pdbx_description
1 polymer ?
#
loop_
_entity_poly.entity_id
_entity_poly.type
_entity_poly.pdbx_seq_one_letter_code
_entity_poly.pdbx_strand_id
1 'polypeptide(L)'
;DEVPHSLAVEVDEFVERSATLTYISAVLYVERDTQKAIVLGSGGSMIKRIGQNARPEIEELVGTKVYLELWVKVWERWRKRQNLLRQLGYAVERGR
;
A
#
# COMPACT_ATOMS: atom_id res chain seq x y z
N ASP A 1 2.05 20.27 -3.10
CA ASP A 1 1.85 19.29 -4.18
C ASP A 1 3.14 18.57 -4.53
N GLU A 2 3.01 17.39 -5.15
CA GLU A 2 4.04 16.36 -5.42
C GLU A 2 4.40 15.37 -4.29
N VAL A 3 3.41 14.61 -3.83
CA VAL A 3 3.60 13.23 -3.32
C VAL A 3 3.38 12.11 -4.38
N PRO A 4 2.64 12.27 -5.52
CA PRO A 4 2.14 11.12 -6.29
C PRO A 4 3.20 10.18 -6.89
N HIS A 5 4.40 10.65 -7.25
CA HIS A 5 5.37 9.80 -7.95
C HIS A 5 6.28 8.95 -7.04
N SER A 6 6.13 9.03 -5.72
CA SER A 6 7.08 8.43 -4.76
C SER A 6 6.49 7.31 -3.90
N LEU A 7 5.24 6.91 -4.12
CA LEU A 7 4.53 5.94 -3.28
C LEU A 7 4.19 4.67 -4.07
N ALA A 8 4.58 3.51 -3.54
CA ALA A 8 4.17 2.20 -4.04
C ALA A 8 3.40 1.45 -2.96
N VAL A 9 2.51 0.55 -3.36
CA VAL A 9 1.74 -0.29 -2.45
C VAL A 9 1.97 -1.75 -2.83
N GLU A 10 2.24 -2.58 -1.83
CA GLU A 10 2.36 -4.03 -1.96
C GLU A 10 1.39 -4.68 -0.97
N VAL A 11 0.63 -5.69 -1.41
CA VAL A 11 -0.17 -6.52 -0.52
C VAL A 11 0.71 -7.67 -0.04
N ASP A 12 0.97 -7.71 1.26
CA ASP A 12 1.83 -8.71 1.90
C ASP A 12 1.02 -9.97 2.25
N GLU A 13 -0.20 -9.76 2.78
CA GLU A 13 -1.11 -10.85 3.12
C GLU A 13 -2.52 -10.57 2.60
N PHE A 14 -3.14 -11.62 2.07
CA PHE A 14 -4.56 -11.68 1.77
C PHE A 14 -5.08 -13.02 2.29
N VAL A 15 -5.85 -12.98 3.39
CA VAL A 15 -6.29 -14.19 4.09
C VAL A 15 -7.76 -14.09 4.43
N GLU A 16 -8.55 -15.01 3.90
CA GLU A 16 -9.93 -15.23 4.35
C GLU A 16 -9.91 -15.85 5.75
N ARG A 17 -10.18 -15.03 6.77
CA ARG A 17 -10.18 -15.47 8.18
C ARG A 17 -11.48 -16.19 8.54
N SER A 18 -12.58 -15.84 7.86
CA SER A 18 -13.88 -16.51 7.96
C SER A 18 -14.72 -16.23 6.71
N ALA A 19 -15.90 -16.86 6.63
CA ALA A 19 -16.87 -16.60 5.55
C ALA A 19 -17.34 -15.15 5.45
N THR A 20 -17.09 -14.32 6.47
CA THR A 20 -17.53 -12.92 6.51
C THR A 20 -16.40 -11.92 6.71
N LEU A 21 -15.15 -12.39 6.89
CA LEU A 21 -14.02 -11.54 7.23
C LEU A 21 -12.77 -11.92 6.43
N THR A 22 -12.26 -10.97 5.67
CA THR A 22 -10.95 -11.02 5.00
C THR A 22 -9.97 -10.12 5.72
N TYR A 23 -8.79 -10.66 6.03
CA TYR A 23 -7.65 -9.90 6.52
C TYR A 23 -6.75 -9.55 5.34
N ILE A 24 -6.40 -8.27 5.21
CA ILE A 24 -5.49 -7.77 4.19
C ILE A 24 -4.43 -6.94 4.88
N SER A 25 -3.16 -7.29 4.68
CA SER A 25 -2.02 -6.48 5.09
C SER A 25 -1.36 -5.87 3.87
N ALA A 26 -1.16 -4.56 3.88
CA ALA A 26 -0.51 -3.84 2.80
C ALA A 26 0.59 -2.90 3.31
N VAL A 27 1.66 -2.80 2.52
CA VAL A 27 2.81 -1.95 2.80
C VAL A 27 2.83 -0.80 1.80
N LEU A 28 2.81 0.42 2.34
CA LEU A 28 3.07 1.65 1.59
C LEU A 28 4.57 1.96 1.65
N TYR A 29 5.23 1.90 0.51
CA TYR A 29 6.63 2.29 0.36
C TYR A 29 6.75 3.75 -0.02
N VAL A 30 7.62 4.46 0.69
CA VAL A 30 7.99 5.86 0.39
C VAL A 30 9.50 5.99 0.21
N GLU A 31 9.96 7.03 -0.47
CA GLU A 31 11.39 7.19 -0.77
C GLU A 31 12.19 7.88 0.35
N ARG A 32 11.53 8.63 1.23
CA ARG A 32 12.19 9.44 2.28
C ARG A 32 11.43 9.38 3.60
N ASP A 33 12.15 9.52 4.72
CA ASP A 33 11.54 9.58 6.06
C ASP A 33 10.56 10.75 6.23
N THR A 34 10.84 11.89 5.58
CA THR A 34 9.90 13.03 5.58
C THR A 34 8.55 12.68 4.98
N GLN A 35 8.53 11.84 3.94
CA GLN A 35 7.30 11.33 3.34
C GLN A 35 6.61 10.32 4.27
N LYS A 36 7.37 9.45 4.94
CA LYS A 36 6.83 8.50 5.93
C LYS A 36 6.09 9.25 7.04
N ALA A 37 6.67 10.33 7.56
CA ALA A 37 6.04 11.16 8.58
C ALA A 37 4.71 11.77 8.08
N ILE A 38 4.66 12.22 6.82
CA ILE A 38 3.44 12.75 6.20
C ILE A 38 2.36 11.66 6.06
N VAL A 39 2.74 10.46 5.58
CA VAL A 39 1.80 9.34 5.38
C VAL A 39 1.26 8.83 6.71
N LEU A 40 2.09 8.73 7.75
CA LEU A 40 1.63 8.39 9.09
C LEU A 40 0.71 9.49 9.63
N GLY A 41 1.10 10.76 9.49
CA GLY A 41 0.43 11.89 10.12
C GLY A 41 0.61 11.90 11.64
N SER A 42 0.23 13.00 12.28
CA SER A 42 0.32 13.12 13.75
C SER A 42 -0.52 12.04 14.42
N GLY A 43 0.10 11.24 15.29
CA GLY A 43 -0.56 10.11 15.97
C GLY A 43 -1.16 9.04 15.04
N GLY A 44 -0.67 8.90 13.80
CA GLY A 44 -1.24 7.95 12.83
C GLY A 44 -2.55 8.41 12.19
N SER A 45 -2.91 9.69 12.32
CA SER A 45 -4.18 10.23 11.80
C SER A 45 -4.34 10.09 10.29
N MET A 46 -3.27 10.29 9.52
CA MET A 46 -3.33 10.27 8.06
C MET A 46 -3.45 8.83 7.54
N ILE A 47 -2.63 7.90 8.03
CA ILE A 47 -2.72 6.50 7.64
C ILE A 47 -4.07 5.87 8.02
N LYS A 48 -4.62 6.26 9.19
CA LYS A 48 -5.96 5.84 9.61
C LYS A 48 -7.02 6.33 8.63
N ARG A 49 -6.93 7.59 8.19
CA ARG A 49 -7.85 8.16 7.19
C ARG A 49 -7.74 7.45 5.84
N ILE A 50 -6.52 7.13 5.39
CA ILE A 50 -6.29 6.37 4.16
C ILE A 50 -6.99 5.00 4.25
N GLY A 51 -6.74 4.24 5.32
CA GLY A 51 -7.37 2.94 5.52
C GLY A 51 -8.90 3.01 5.63
N GLN A 52 -9.43 4.02 6.32
CA GLN A 52 -10.88 4.25 6.43
C GLN A 52 -11.54 4.55 5.09
N ASN A 53 -10.86 5.30 4.22
CA ASN A 53 -11.38 5.64 2.89
C ASN A 53 -11.24 4.48 1.89
N ALA A 54 -10.16 3.70 1.96
CA ALA A 54 -9.93 2.58 1.05
C ALA A 54 -10.79 1.35 1.38
N ARG A 55 -11.05 1.09 2.67
CA ARG A 55 -11.72 -0.14 3.12
C ARG A 55 -13.11 -0.37 2.49
N PRO A 56 -14.02 0.61 2.36
CA PRO A 56 -15.34 0.37 1.77
C PRO A 56 -15.28 -0.14 0.33
N GLU A 57 -14.43 0.46 -0.50
CA GLU A 57 -14.24 0.03 -1.89
C GLU A 57 -13.65 -1.38 -1.95
N ILE A 58 -12.71 -1.69 -1.06
CA ILE A 58 -12.16 -3.04 -0.96
C ILE A 58 -13.25 -4.03 -0.51
N GLU A 59 -14.01 -3.73 0.54
CA GLU A 59 -15.13 -4.60 1.01
C GLU A 59 -16.14 -4.90 -0.11
N GLU A 60 -16.45 -3.92 -0.96
CA GLU A 60 -17.32 -4.09 -2.12
C GLU A 60 -16.71 -5.06 -3.14
N LEU A 61 -15.42 -4.95 -3.42
CA LEU A 61 -14.71 -5.81 -4.37
C LEU A 61 -14.56 -7.25 -3.88
N VAL A 62 -14.27 -7.47 -2.60
CA VAL A 62 -14.13 -8.82 -2.02
C VAL A 62 -15.44 -9.43 -1.53
N GLY A 63 -16.50 -8.65 -1.34
CA GLY A 63 -17.81 -9.14 -0.88
C GLY A 63 -17.85 -9.59 0.59
N THR A 64 -16.82 -9.29 1.37
CA THR A 64 -16.73 -9.61 2.81
C THR A 64 -16.30 -8.38 3.61
N LYS A 65 -16.44 -8.42 4.93
CA LYS A 65 -15.84 -7.38 5.78
C LYS A 65 -14.34 -7.48 5.74
N VAL A 66 -13.65 -6.33 5.80
CA VAL A 66 -12.20 -6.28 5.65
C VAL A 66 -11.56 -5.72 6.90
N TYR A 67 -10.63 -6.49 7.47
CA TYR A 67 -9.62 -5.95 8.36
C TYR A 67 -8.42 -5.53 7.50
N LEU A 68 -8.26 -4.23 7.30
CA LEU A 68 -7.15 -3.66 6.53
C LEU A 68 -6.06 -3.19 7.48
N GLU A 69 -4.92 -3.86 7.47
CA GLU A 69 -3.70 -3.43 8.14
C GLU A 69 -2.78 -2.69 7.15
N LEU A 70 -2.32 -1.50 7.52
CA LEU A 70 -1.44 -0.68 6.69
C LEU A 70 -0.13 -0.40 7.41
N TRP A 71 0.97 -0.67 6.72
CA TRP A 71 2.33 -0.37 7.16
C TRP A 71 2.98 0.67 6.27
N VAL A 72 3.89 1.47 6.82
CA VAL A 72 4.68 2.43 6.02
C VAL A 72 6.16 2.13 6.18
N LYS A 73 6.81 1.76 5.08
CA LYS A 73 8.25 1.48 5.02
C LYS A 73 8.95 2.51 4.14
N VAL A 74 10.16 2.92 4.54
CA VAL A 74 11.01 3.77 3.70
C VAL A 74 11.92 2.86 2.88
N TRP A 75 11.89 3.04 1.57
CA TRP A 75 12.79 2.37 0.65
C TRP A 75 13.46 3.39 -0.26
N GLU A 76 14.70 3.74 0.07
CA GLU A 76 15.42 4.75 -0.71
C GLU A 76 15.70 4.27 -2.14
N ARG A 77 15.37 5.12 -3.12
CA ARG A 77 15.66 4.92 -4.55
C ARG A 77 15.11 3.60 -5.13
N TRP A 78 14.00 3.08 -4.58
CA TRP A 78 13.40 1.83 -5.06
C TRP A 78 13.10 1.86 -6.57
N ARG A 79 12.66 3.02 -7.09
CA ARG A 79 12.41 3.26 -8.52
C ARG A 79 13.64 3.07 -9.43
N LYS A 80 14.86 3.23 -8.90
CA LYS A 80 16.11 3.06 -9.68
C LYS A 80 16.57 1.60 -9.74
N ARG A 81 15.96 0.72 -8.94
CA ARG A 81 16.30 -0.70 -8.91
C ARG A 81 15.36 -1.43 -9.87
N GLN A 82 15.87 -1.76 -11.06
CA GLN A 82 15.14 -2.52 -12.10
C GLN A 82 14.48 -3.81 -11.58
N ASN A 83 15.07 -4.42 -10.55
CA ASN A 83 14.57 -5.65 -9.91
C ASN A 83 13.28 -5.39 -9.11
N LEU A 84 13.16 -4.19 -8.54
CA LEU A 84 12.02 -3.74 -7.74
C LEU A 84 10.84 -3.29 -8.60
N LEU A 85 11.13 -2.64 -9.73
CA LEU A 85 10.10 -2.34 -10.72
C LEU A 85 9.45 -3.63 -11.24
N ARG A 86 10.21 -4.71 -11.40
CA ARG A 86 9.69 -6.03 -11.75
C ARG A 86 8.82 -6.64 -10.64
N GLN A 87 9.26 -6.60 -9.37
CA GLN A 87 8.47 -7.12 -8.26
C GLN A 87 7.17 -6.34 -8.00
N LEU A 88 7.20 -5.02 -8.20
CA LEU A 88 6.04 -4.14 -8.00
C LEU A 88 5.12 -4.04 -9.24
N GLY A 89 5.37 -4.83 -10.29
CA GLY A 89 4.53 -4.85 -11.50
C GLY A 89 4.70 -3.64 -12.44
N TYR A 90 5.69 -2.77 -12.22
CA TYR A 90 5.98 -1.60 -13.06
C TYR A 90 6.98 -1.88 -14.20
N ALA A 91 7.48 -3.11 -14.33
CA ALA A 91 8.28 -3.47 -15.48
C ALA A 91 7.38 -3.60 -16.72
N VAL A 92 7.48 -2.62 -17.61
CA VAL A 92 6.90 -2.71 -18.95
C VAL A 92 7.53 -3.93 -19.62
N GLU A 93 6.79 -5.01 -19.78
CA GLU A 93 7.15 -6.01 -20.77
C GLU A 93 7.13 -5.29 -22.12
N ARG A 94 8.32 -4.97 -22.66
CA ARG A 94 8.40 -4.73 -24.10
C ARG A 94 8.11 -6.06 -24.74
N GLY A 95 6.83 -6.24 -25.11
CA GLY A 95 6.36 -7.38 -25.87
C GLY A 95 7.32 -7.65 -27.03
N ARG A 96 7.68 -8.93 -27.17
CA ARG A 96 8.08 -9.48 -28.45
C ARG A 96 6.84 -9.86 -29.22
#